data_AF-A0A2N6DY65-F1
#
_entry.id   AF-A0A2N6DY65-F1
#
_cell.length_a   1.000
_cell.length_b   1.000
_cell.length_c   1.000
_cell.angle_alpha   90.00
_cell.angle_beta   90.00
_cell.angle_gamma   90.00
#
_symmetry.space_group_name_H-M   'P 1'
#
loop_
_entity.id
_entity.type
_entity.pdbx_description
1 polymer ?
#
loop_
_entity_poly.entity_id
_entity_poly.type
_entity_poly.pdbx_seq_one_letter_code
_entity_poly.pdbx_strand_id
1 'polypeptide(L)'
;MHIGMAILWIMFLALFPMAFIWLRRAWRIFVKKDYSEVALKKGEAPPNPDKWAPVTGTVNAVAGLAAVGTIIGVLLFQVPEQSWTKWAGITLWGKVFADFLVSRQAHPF
;
A
#
# COMPACT_ATOMS: atom_id res chain seq x y z
N MET A 1 -13.56 9.75 -26.66
CA MET A 1 -13.13 8.35 -26.47
C MET A 1 -11.69 8.20 -25.96
N HIS A 2 -10.77 9.17 -26.15
CA HIS A 2 -9.35 9.00 -25.79
C HIS A 2 -8.98 9.24 -24.31
N ILE A 3 -9.72 10.09 -23.59
CA ILE A 3 -9.37 10.49 -22.22
C ILE A 3 -9.51 9.31 -21.24
N GLY A 4 -10.58 8.52 -21.34
CA GLY A 4 -10.81 7.38 -20.44
C GLY A 4 -9.72 6.31 -20.54
N MET A 5 -9.25 6.02 -21.76
CA MET A 5 -8.17 5.06 -22.00
C MET A 5 -6.85 5.55 -21.37
N ALA A 6 -6.50 6.83 -21.53
CA ALA A 6 -5.29 7.39 -20.92
C ALA A 6 -5.32 7.29 -19.38
N ILE A 7 -6.45 7.61 -18.75
CA ILE A 7 -6.62 7.54 -17.29
C ILE A 7 -6.43 6.11 -16.79
N LEU A 8 -7.02 5.13 -17.48
CA LEU A 8 -6.88 3.71 -17.13
C LEU A 8 -5.42 3.25 -17.13
N TRP A 9 -4.67 3.60 -18.16
CA TRP A 9 -3.25 3.26 -18.23
C TRP A 9 -2.44 3.96 -17.14
N ILE A 10 -2.75 5.22 -16.83
CA ILE A 10 -2.09 5.93 -15.72
C ILE A 10 -2.38 5.24 -14.39
N MET A 11 -3.63 4.84 -14.13
CA MET A 11 -4.00 4.10 -12.92
C MET A 11 -3.28 2.76 -12.83
N PHE A 12 -3.21 2.03 -13.95
CA PHE A 12 -2.49 0.76 -14.02
C PHE A 12 -0.99 0.95 -13.77
N LEU A 13 -0.37 1.92 -14.42
CA LEU A 13 1.05 2.24 -14.24
C LEU A 13 1.34 2.71 -12.81
N ALA A 14 0.42 3.41 -12.16
CA ALA A 14 0.57 3.82 -10.76
C ALA A 14 0.66 2.63 -9.79
N LEU A 15 0.10 1.45 -10.13
CA LEU A 15 0.21 0.26 -9.30
C LEU A 15 1.66 -0.18 -9.09
N PHE A 16 2.55 0.02 -10.06
CA PHE A 16 3.95 -0.41 -10.00
C PHE A 16 4.75 0.33 -8.92
N PRO A 17 4.87 1.67 -8.92
CA PRO A 17 5.57 2.38 -7.86
C PRO A 17 4.89 2.19 -6.50
N MET A 18 3.55 2.09 -6.45
CA MET A 18 2.83 1.80 -5.20
C MET A 18 3.23 0.45 -4.62
N ALA A 19 3.16 -0.62 -5.42
CA ALA A 19 3.56 -1.96 -5.02
C ALA A 19 5.01 -1.99 -4.53
N PHE A 20 5.93 -1.38 -5.29
CA PHE A 20 7.34 -1.32 -4.91
C PHE A 20 7.54 -0.59 -3.57
N ILE A 21 6.94 0.59 -3.39
CA ILE A 21 7.11 1.38 -2.16
C ILE A 21 6.56 0.61 -0.95
N TRP A 22 5.38 0.02 -1.06
CA TRP A 22 4.75 -0.69 0.07
C TRP A 22 5.51 -1.97 0.41
N LEU A 23 5.89 -2.79 -0.58
CA LEU A 23 6.70 -3.98 -0.33
C LEU A 23 8.10 -3.64 0.21
N ARG A 24 8.72 -2.56 -0.28
CA ARG A 24 10.00 -2.07 0.25
C ARG A 24 9.87 -1.67 1.72
N ARG A 25 8.78 -1.00 2.11
CA ARG A 25 8.52 -0.65 3.52
C ARG A 25 8.32 -1.87 4.38
N ALA A 26 7.49 -2.83 3.93
CA ALA A 26 7.31 -4.10 4.63
C ALA A 26 8.63 -4.85 4.81
N TRP A 27 9.49 -4.88 3.78
CA TRP A 27 10.82 -5.46 3.85
C TRP A 27 11.73 -4.77 4.86
N ARG A 28 11.76 -3.43 4.88
CA ARG A 28 12.53 -2.66 5.87
C ARG A 28 12.10 -2.99 7.29
N ILE A 29 10.80 -3.06 7.54
CA ILE A 29 10.25 -3.33 8.87
C ILE A 29 10.53 -4.77 9.30
N PHE A 30 10.18 -5.76 8.47
CA PHE A 30 10.24 -7.16 8.89
C PHE A 30 11.64 -7.77 8.82
N VAL A 31 12.40 -7.44 7.78
CA VAL A 31 13.70 -8.05 7.50
C VAL A 31 14.85 -7.18 7.99
N LYS A 32 14.86 -5.89 7.65
CA LYS A 32 15.94 -5.00 8.11
C LYS A 32 15.75 -4.51 9.55
N LYS A 33 14.60 -4.78 10.17
CA LYS A 33 14.22 -4.27 11.50
C LYS A 33 14.37 -2.75 11.62
N ASP A 34 14.15 -2.06 10.50
CA ASP A 34 14.21 -0.61 10.40
C ASP A 34 12.81 -0.04 10.61
N TYR A 35 12.60 0.59 11.77
CA TYR A 35 11.30 1.09 12.21
C TYR A 35 11.11 2.59 11.93
N SER A 36 12.00 3.21 11.14
CA SER A 36 11.92 4.65 10.82
C SER A 36 10.65 5.03 10.06
N GLU A 37 9.95 4.07 9.46
CA GLU A 37 8.74 4.28 8.65
C GLU A 37 7.47 3.69 9.29
N VAL A 38 7.53 3.33 10.57
CA VAL A 38 6.42 2.71 11.29
C VAL A 38 5.45 3.76 11.83
N ALA A 39 4.15 3.59 11.53
CA ALA A 39 3.06 4.39 12.08
C ALA A 39 3.30 5.91 12.05
N LEU A 40 3.82 6.43 10.94
CA LEU A 40 4.21 7.84 10.84
C LEU A 40 3.01 8.78 11.04
N LYS A 41 3.19 9.81 11.86
CA LYS A 41 2.27 10.96 11.97
C LYS A 41 3.08 12.20 11.65
N LYS A 42 2.70 12.92 10.58
CA LYS A 42 3.44 14.10 10.06
C LYS A 42 4.93 13.84 9.75
N GLY A 43 5.30 12.59 9.44
CA GLY A 43 6.67 12.20 9.15
C GLY A 43 7.48 11.71 10.36
N GLU A 44 6.91 11.74 11.57
CA GLU A 44 7.57 11.27 12.79
C GLU A 44 7.05 9.91 13.23
N ALA A 45 7.97 9.04 13.67
CA ALA A 45 7.66 7.75 14.26
C ALA A 45 7.08 7.93 15.68
N PRO A 46 6.24 7.00 16.17
CA PRO A 46 5.71 7.07 17.54
C PRO A 46 6.81 6.81 18.59
N PRO A 47 6.56 7.09 19.88
CA PRO A 47 7.53 6.86 20.95
C PRO A 47 8.01 5.41 21.07
N ASN A 48 7.17 4.43 20.72
CA ASN A 48 7.51 3.01 20.75
C ASN A 48 7.15 2.33 19.41
N PRO A 49 7.98 2.48 18.37
CA PRO A 49 7.65 2.04 17.02
C PRO A 49 7.73 0.52 16.83
N ASP A 50 8.55 -0.17 17.61
CA ASP A 50 8.65 -1.65 17.62
C ASP A 50 7.30 -2.33 17.89
N LYS A 51 6.48 -1.79 18.80
CA LYS A 51 5.13 -2.28 19.12
C LYS A 51 4.20 -2.23 17.90
N TRP A 52 4.36 -1.22 17.05
CA TRP A 52 3.51 -0.99 15.87
C TRP A 52 4.11 -1.55 14.58
N ALA A 53 5.34 -2.06 14.64
CA ALA A 53 6.04 -2.63 13.50
C ALA A 53 5.29 -3.82 12.88
N PRO A 54 4.74 -4.79 13.64
CA PRO A 54 4.01 -5.91 13.07
C PRO A 54 2.78 -5.47 12.27
N VAL A 55 2.00 -4.54 12.83
CA VAL A 55 0.77 -4.05 12.18
C VAL A 55 1.12 -3.21 10.95
N THR A 56 2.02 -2.23 11.08
CA THR A 56 2.41 -1.37 9.94
C THR A 56 3.06 -2.16 8.81
N GLY A 57 3.94 -3.11 9.16
CA GLY A 57 4.57 -3.99 8.19
C GLY A 57 3.54 -4.85 7.46
N THR A 58 2.54 -5.39 8.18
CA THR A 58 1.46 -6.21 7.60
C THR A 58 0.58 -5.39 6.65
N VAL A 59 0.21 -4.17 7.05
CA VAL A 59 -0.58 -3.26 6.19
C VAL A 59 0.16 -3.00 4.87
N ASN A 60 1.47 -2.70 4.94
CA ASN A 60 2.28 -2.48 3.75
C ASN A 60 2.47 -3.76 2.91
N ALA A 61 2.63 -4.92 3.54
CA ALA A 61 2.76 -6.20 2.85
C ALA A 61 1.46 -6.58 2.11
N VAL A 62 0.31 -6.52 2.80
CA VAL A 62 -1.00 -6.85 2.21
C VAL A 62 -1.33 -5.90 1.06
N ALA A 63 -1.16 -4.60 1.25
CA ALA A 63 -1.41 -3.63 0.19
C ALA A 63 -0.47 -3.83 -1.01
N GLY A 64 0.82 -4.05 -0.75
CA GLY A 64 1.83 -4.32 -1.77
C GLY A 64 1.54 -5.59 -2.56
N LEU A 65 1.21 -6.69 -1.89
CA LEU A 65 0.87 -7.97 -2.51
C LEU A 65 -0.45 -7.89 -3.29
N ALA A 66 -1.46 -7.16 -2.79
CA ALA A 66 -2.70 -6.94 -3.52
C ALA A 66 -2.48 -6.12 -4.81
N ALA A 67 -1.61 -5.10 -4.77
CA ALA A 67 -1.22 -4.34 -5.95
C ALA A 67 -0.46 -5.22 -6.96
N VAL A 68 0.49 -6.05 -6.51
CA VAL A 68 1.18 -7.03 -7.37
C VAL A 68 0.19 -8.03 -7.97
N GLY A 69 -0.71 -8.59 -7.17
CA GLY A 69 -1.75 -9.51 -7.63
C GLY A 69 -2.65 -8.88 -8.69
N THR A 70 -2.97 -7.59 -8.55
CA THR A 70 -3.73 -6.83 -9.55
C THR A 70 -2.93 -6.67 -10.84
N ILE A 71 -1.63 -6.30 -10.76
CA ILE A 71 -0.74 -6.21 -11.92
C ILE A 71 -0.66 -7.54 -12.68
N ILE A 72 -0.42 -8.64 -11.95
CA ILE A 72 -0.37 -9.99 -12.51
C ILE A 72 -1.72 -10.37 -13.15
N GLY A 73 -2.82 -10.05 -12.48
CA GLY A 73 -4.18 -10.23 -12.98
C GLY A 73 -4.41 -9.59 -14.35
N VAL A 74 -3.99 -8.34 -14.52
CA VAL A 74 -4.12 -7.63 -15.80
C VAL A 74 -3.19 -8.22 -16.86
N LEU A 75 -1.92 -8.45 -16.55
CA LEU A 75 -0.93 -8.86 -17.55
C LEU A 75 -1.08 -10.31 -18.00
N LEU A 76 -1.27 -11.24 -17.06
CA LEU A 76 -1.25 -12.69 -17.34
C LEU A 76 -2.65 -13.28 -17.52
N PHE A 77 -3.64 -12.74 -16.80
CA PHE A 77 -4.99 -13.29 -16.77
C PHE A 77 -6.02 -12.39 -17.47
N GLN A 78 -5.59 -11.27 -18.04
CA GLN A 78 -6.44 -10.34 -18.80
C GLN A 78 -7.72 -9.96 -18.02
N VAL A 79 -7.58 -9.75 -16.70
CA VAL A 79 -8.70 -9.42 -15.82
C VAL A 79 -9.45 -8.19 -16.35
N PRO A 80 -10.80 -8.23 -16.45
CA PRO A 80 -11.58 -7.13 -17.00
C PRO A 80 -11.34 -5.81 -16.28
N GLU A 81 -11.43 -4.71 -17.04
CA GLU A 81 -11.22 -3.35 -16.57
C GLU A 81 -11.95 -3.04 -15.25
N GLN A 82 -13.25 -3.32 -15.24
CA GLN A 82 -14.12 -3.06 -14.11
C GLN A 82 -13.70 -3.85 -12.85
N SER A 83 -13.08 -5.03 -13.00
CA SER A 83 -12.68 -5.88 -11.88
C SER A 83 -11.36 -5.39 -11.27
N TRP A 84 -10.33 -5.18 -12.09
CA TRP A 84 -9.03 -4.79 -11.55
C TRP A 84 -9.05 -3.36 -10.99
N THR A 85 -9.84 -2.45 -11.58
CA THR A 85 -10.01 -1.09 -11.05
C THR A 85 -10.69 -1.08 -9.68
N LYS A 86 -11.68 -1.96 -9.45
CA LYS A 86 -12.30 -2.17 -8.12
C LYS A 86 -11.27 -2.66 -7.10
N TRP A 87 -10.44 -3.64 -7.45
CA TRP A 87 -9.41 -4.17 -6.57
C TRP A 87 -8.34 -3.12 -6.23
N ALA A 88 -7.89 -2.38 -7.24
CA ALA A 88 -6.96 -1.26 -7.07
C ALA A 88 -7.54 -0.18 -6.14
N GLY A 89 -8.81 0.18 -6.33
CA GLY A 89 -9.52 1.16 -5.49
C GLY A 89 -9.65 0.71 -4.04
N ILE A 90 -10.11 -0.52 -3.79
CA ILE A 90 -10.21 -1.08 -2.43
C ILE A 90 -8.84 -1.18 -1.77
N THR A 91 -7.81 -1.61 -2.50
CA THR A 91 -6.45 -1.71 -1.99
C THR A 91 -5.92 -0.35 -1.58
N LEU A 92 -6.06 0.67 -2.45
CA LEU A 92 -5.58 2.02 -2.18
C LEU A 92 -6.28 2.63 -0.96
N TRP A 93 -7.62 2.65 -0.96
CA TRP A 93 -8.38 3.25 0.14
C TRP A 93 -8.22 2.46 1.43
N GLY A 94 -8.23 1.13 1.36
CA GLY A 94 -7.98 0.27 2.51
C GLY A 94 -6.61 0.53 3.14
N LYS A 95 -5.57 0.68 2.32
CA LYS A 95 -4.23 1.04 2.78
C LYS A 95 -4.23 2.42 3.44
N VAL A 96 -4.83 3.43 2.81
CA VAL A 96 -4.88 4.79 3.36
C VAL A 96 -5.57 4.82 4.72
N PHE A 97 -6.72 4.15 4.86
CA PHE A 97 -7.43 4.08 6.14
C PHE A 97 -6.66 3.29 7.20
N ALA A 98 -6.05 2.16 6.83
CA ALA A 98 -5.25 1.37 7.75
C ALA A 98 -4.05 2.17 8.30
N ASP A 99 -3.29 2.84 7.42
CA ASP A 99 -2.19 3.72 7.84
C ASP A 99 -2.67 4.85 8.75
N PHE A 100 -3.83 5.45 8.43
CA PHE A 100 -4.42 6.50 9.25
C PHE A 100 -4.76 5.97 10.65
N LEU A 101 -5.46 4.85 10.76
CA LEU A 101 -5.83 4.25 12.04
C LEU A 101 -4.61 3.90 12.89
N VAL A 102 -3.62 3.23 12.29
CA VAL A 102 -2.38 2.84 12.98
C VAL A 102 -1.61 4.07 13.45
N SER A 103 -1.50 5.11 12.61
CA SER A 103 -0.88 6.39 12.97
C SER A 103 -1.58 7.06 14.17
N ARG A 104 -2.92 7.04 14.22
CA ARG A 104 -3.67 7.62 15.36
C ARG A 104 -3.51 6.82 16.63
N GLN A 105 -3.56 5.50 16.57
CA GLN A 105 -3.42 4.66 17.75
C GLN A 105 -1.98 4.67 18.30
N ALA A 106 -0.99 4.82 17.43
CA ALA A 106 0.41 4.87 17.83
C ALA A 106 0.82 6.22 18.44
N HIS A 107 0.07 7.28 18.17
CA HIS A 107 0.31 8.64 18.66
C HIS A 107 -0.87 9.12 19.51
N PRO A 108 -0.91 8.77 20.81
CA PRO A 108 -2.04 9.04 21.70
C PRO A 108 -2.31 10.54 21.98
N PHE A 109 -1.45 11.45 21.51
CA PHE A 109 -1.63 12.90 21.58
C PHE A 109 -1.28 13.53 20.21
#